data_AF-A0A3D2M369-F1
#
_entry.id   AF-A0A3D2M369-F1
#
_cell.length_a   1.000
_cell.length_b   1.000
_cell.length_c   1.000
_cell.angle_alpha   90.00
_cell.angle_beta   90.00
_cell.angle_gamma   90.00
#
_symmetry.space_group_name_H-M   'P 1'
#
loop_
_entity.id
_entity.type
_entity.pdbx_description
1 polymer ?
#
loop_
_entity_poly.entity_id
_entity_poly.type
_entity_poly.pdbx_seq_one_letter_code
_entity_poly.pdbx_strand_id
1 'polypeptide(L)'
;MHIGVPLETRPGETRVAATPETIKKLIGQGHRVTVQSGAGVQASIPDSAFEAAGATIADAAAAFAAEILLKVNAPNETELAQMQPGTVLIGMLNPFDNENIARMAERGITAFALEAAPRTSRAQSLDVLSSQANIAG
;
A
#
# COMPACT_ATOMS: atom_id res chain seq x y z
N MET A 1 -14.93 2.49 -4.77
CA MET A 1 -13.79 3.12 -4.07
C MET A 1 -12.59 3.18 -5.01
N HIS A 2 -11.83 4.25 -4.94
CA HIS A 2 -10.55 4.46 -5.59
C HIS A 2 -9.40 4.00 -4.67
N ILE A 3 -8.58 3.08 -5.17
CA ILE A 3 -7.42 2.51 -4.49
C ILE A 3 -6.15 3.01 -5.18
N GLY A 4 -5.20 3.51 -4.40
CA GLY A 4 -3.90 3.98 -4.83
C GLY A 4 -2.77 3.04 -4.40
N VAL A 5 -1.83 2.79 -5.31
CA VAL A 5 -0.60 2.03 -5.06
C VAL A 5 0.60 2.92 -5.40
N PRO A 6 1.07 3.76 -4.46
CA PRO A 6 2.24 4.61 -4.67
C PRO A 6 3.54 3.79 -4.72
N LEU A 7 4.58 4.37 -5.31
CA LEU A 7 5.95 3.84 -5.28
C LEU A 7 6.50 3.91 -3.85
N GLU A 8 7.20 2.86 -3.43
CA GLU A 8 7.90 2.88 -2.14
C GLU A 8 9.16 3.75 -2.22
N THR A 9 9.34 4.64 -1.23
CA THR A 9 10.46 5.59 -1.21
C THR A 9 11.56 5.21 -0.22
N ARG A 10 11.37 4.17 0.59
CA ARG A 10 12.37 3.71 1.56
C ARG A 10 13.59 3.16 0.81
N PRO A 11 14.82 3.64 1.10
CA PRO A 11 16.01 3.12 0.46
C PRO A 11 16.14 1.60 0.62
N GLY A 12 16.38 0.91 -0.49
CA GLY A 12 16.50 -0.55 -0.53
C GLY A 12 15.19 -1.33 -0.53
N GLU A 13 14.03 -0.66 -0.45
CA GLU A 13 12.74 -1.32 -0.67
C GLU A 13 12.57 -1.63 -2.17
N THR A 14 12.33 -2.90 -2.48
CA THR A 14 12.13 -3.37 -3.85
C THR A 14 10.73 -3.94 -4.08
N ARG A 15 9.94 -4.11 -3.02
CA ARG A 15 8.56 -4.63 -3.11
C ARG A 15 7.59 -3.54 -3.54
N VAL A 16 6.42 -3.99 -4.01
CA VAL A 16 5.26 -3.15 -4.33
C VAL A 16 4.03 -3.71 -3.62
N ALA A 17 3.13 -2.84 -3.17
CA ALA A 17 2.00 -3.24 -2.32
C ALA A 17 0.90 -4.03 -3.04
N ALA A 18 0.92 -4.05 -4.38
CA ALA A 18 -0.03 -4.81 -5.19
C ALA A 18 0.65 -5.39 -6.43
N THR A 19 0.23 -6.59 -6.82
CA THR A 19 0.63 -7.26 -8.07
C THR A 19 -0.49 -7.19 -9.11
N PRO A 20 -0.21 -7.42 -10.41
CA PRO A 20 -1.24 -7.49 -11.44
C PRO A 20 -2.38 -8.46 -11.10
N GLU A 21 -2.07 -9.59 -10.47
CA GLU A 21 -3.09 -10.56 -10.03
C GLU A 21 -4.03 -9.95 -8.97
N THR A 22 -3.47 -9.29 -7.95
CA THR A 22 -4.28 -8.65 -6.90
C THR A 22 -5.09 -7.47 -7.45
N ILE A 23 -4.51 -6.70 -8.38
CA ILE A 23 -5.19 -5.58 -9.05
C ILE A 23 -6.41 -6.07 -9.83
N LYS A 24 -6.25 -7.16 -10.59
CA LYS A 24 -7.37 -7.77 -11.33
C LYS A 24 -8.51 -8.19 -10.40
N LYS A 25 -8.19 -8.72 -9.20
CA LYS A 25 -9.21 -9.08 -8.19
C LYS A 25 -9.93 -7.84 -7.64
N LEU A 26 -9.19 -6.78 -7.30
CA LEU A 26 -9.76 -5.52 -6.81
C LEU A 26 -10.68 -4.87 -7.85
N ILE A 27 -10.26 -4.83 -9.12
CA ILE A 27 -11.08 -4.31 -10.21
C ILE A 27 -12.32 -5.18 -10.43
N GLY A 28 -12.17 -6.51 -10.36
CA GLY A 28 -13.30 -7.44 -10.44
C GLY A 28 -14.34 -7.25 -9.33
N GLN A 29 -13.96 -6.67 -8.19
CA GLN A 29 -14.86 -6.28 -7.09
C GLN A 29 -15.50 -4.88 -7.29
N GLY A 30 -15.21 -4.20 -8.40
CA GLY A 30 -15.76 -2.88 -8.74
C GLY A 30 -14.93 -1.69 -8.24
N HIS A 31 -13.69 -1.91 -7.81
CA HIS A 31 -12.78 -0.83 -7.42
C HIS A 31 -12.06 -0.23 -8.63
N ARG A 32 -11.74 1.08 -8.55
CA ARG A 32 -10.81 1.73 -9.47
C ARG A 32 -9.42 1.67 -8.84
N VAL A 33 -8.40 1.25 -9.58
CA VAL A 33 -7.02 1.18 -9.08
C VAL A 33 -6.12 2.12 -9.88
N THR A 34 -5.37 2.96 -9.17
CA THR A 34 -4.29 3.79 -9.72
C THR A 34 -2.96 3.32 -9.14
N VAL A 35 -2.01 3.01 -10.02
CA VAL A 35 -0.64 2.66 -9.64
C VAL A 35 0.26 3.81 -10.06
N GLN A 36 1.15 4.25 -9.17
CA GLN A 36 2.17 5.23 -9.53
C GLN A 36 3.12 4.62 -10.57
N SER A 37 3.44 5.37 -11.61
CA SER A 37 4.40 4.93 -12.63
C SER A 37 5.73 4.54 -12.00
N GLY A 38 6.24 3.37 -12.39
CA GLY A 38 7.47 2.81 -11.87
C GLY A 38 7.34 2.07 -10.53
N ALA A 39 6.16 2.05 -9.88
CA ALA A 39 5.98 1.46 -8.55
C ALA A 39 6.41 -0.01 -8.46
N GLY A 40 6.21 -0.78 -9.54
CA GLY A 40 6.54 -2.20 -9.61
C GLY A 40 7.91 -2.54 -10.20
N VAL A 41 8.67 -1.55 -10.70
CA VAL A 41 9.89 -1.83 -11.50
C VAL A 41 10.93 -2.60 -10.70
N GLN A 42 11.17 -2.22 -9.45
CA GLN A 42 12.11 -2.93 -8.56
C GLN A 42 11.63 -4.33 -8.17
N ALA A 43 10.32 -4.60 -8.29
CA ALA A 43 9.72 -5.90 -8.11
C ALA A 43 9.65 -6.71 -9.42
N SER A 44 10.30 -6.25 -10.50
CA SER A 44 10.24 -6.85 -11.84
C SER A 44 8.85 -6.84 -12.49
N ILE A 45 8.02 -5.85 -12.14
CA ILE A 45 6.67 -5.68 -12.70
C ILE A 45 6.63 -4.35 -13.46
N PRO A 46 6.66 -4.37 -14.81
CA PRO A 46 6.56 -3.14 -15.60
C PRO A 46 5.15 -2.55 -15.53
N ASP A 47 5.04 -1.23 -15.74
CA ASP A 47 3.76 -0.51 -15.73
C ASP A 47 2.70 -1.14 -16.66
N SER A 48 3.13 -1.63 -17.83
CA SER A 48 2.24 -2.29 -18.80
C SER A 48 1.56 -3.55 -18.26
N ALA A 49 2.16 -4.24 -17.28
CA ALA A 49 1.54 -5.40 -16.64
C ALA A 49 0.38 -4.99 -15.72
N PHE A 50 0.47 -3.83 -15.08
CA PHE A 50 -0.63 -3.28 -14.28
C PHE A 50 -1.74 -2.72 -15.17
N GLU A 51 -1.40 -2.07 -16.28
CA GLU A 51 -2.38 -1.62 -17.29
C GLU A 51 -3.15 -2.80 -17.88
N ALA A 52 -2.47 -3.88 -18.24
CA ALA A 52 -3.09 -5.11 -18.73
C ALA A 52 -4.02 -5.77 -17.68
N ALA A 53 -3.77 -5.54 -16.38
CA ALA A 53 -4.65 -5.94 -15.29
C ALA A 53 -5.84 -4.98 -15.06
N GLY A 54 -5.86 -3.83 -15.76
CA GLY A 54 -6.92 -2.83 -15.75
C GLY A 54 -6.65 -1.62 -14.84
N ALA A 55 -5.48 -1.51 -14.22
CA ALA A 55 -5.14 -0.33 -13.44
C ALA A 55 -4.83 0.87 -14.33
N THR A 56 -5.04 2.07 -13.80
CA THR A 56 -4.54 3.32 -14.39
C THR A 56 -3.14 3.60 -13.89
N ILE A 57 -2.19 3.87 -14.78
CA ILE A 57 -0.86 4.38 -14.42
C ILE A 57 -0.91 5.89 -14.34
N ALA A 58 -0.36 6.47 -13.27
CA ALA A 58 -0.33 7.92 -13.07
C ALA A 58 0.89 8.36 -12.23
N ASP A 59 1.00 9.66 -11.95
CA ASP A 59 2.06 10.18 -11.07
C ASP A 59 1.77 9.90 -9.58
N ALA A 60 2.70 10.31 -8.72
CA ALA A 60 2.57 10.16 -7.27
C ALA A 60 1.31 10.88 -6.74
N ALA A 61 1.06 12.12 -7.17
CA ALA A 61 -0.06 12.92 -6.69
C ALA A 61 -1.40 12.22 -6.96
N ALA A 62 -1.59 11.67 -8.16
CA ALA A 62 -2.79 10.93 -8.53
C ALA A 62 -2.95 9.61 -7.74
N ALA A 63 -1.84 8.92 -7.43
CA ALA A 63 -1.86 7.71 -6.61
C ALA A 63 -2.21 8.02 -5.15
N PHE A 64 -1.61 9.06 -4.56
CA PHE A 64 -1.84 9.49 -3.17
C PHE A 64 -3.21 10.15 -2.93
N ALA A 65 -3.87 10.66 -3.98
CA ALA A 65 -5.21 11.23 -3.91
C ALA A 65 -6.34 10.18 -3.73
N ALA A 66 -6.01 8.89 -3.65
CA ALA A 66 -6.98 7.82 -3.50
C ALA A 66 -7.62 7.75 -2.10
N GLU A 67 -8.82 7.18 -2.05
CA GLU A 67 -9.57 6.97 -0.80
C GLU A 67 -8.92 5.88 0.07
N ILE A 68 -8.30 4.89 -0.58
CA ILE A 68 -7.57 3.80 0.06
C ILE A 68 -6.15 3.76 -0.52
N LEU A 69 -5.13 3.76 0.33
CA LEU A 69 -3.73 3.61 -0.05
C LEU A 69 -3.19 2.26 0.43
N LEU A 70 -2.56 1.53 -0.50
CA LEU A 70 -1.84 0.31 -0.22
C LEU A 70 -0.34 0.60 -0.29
N LYS A 71 0.37 0.43 0.84
CA LYS A 71 1.83 0.60 0.92
C LYS A 71 2.50 -0.63 1.51
N VAL A 72 3.80 -0.75 1.25
CA VAL A 72 4.63 -1.76 1.92
C VAL A 72 5.06 -1.22 3.27
N ASN A 73 5.73 -0.06 3.31
CA ASN A 73 6.22 0.56 4.54
C ASN A 73 5.31 1.71 5.02
N ALA A 74 5.48 2.06 6.29
CA ALA A 74 4.94 3.28 6.87
C ALA A 74 5.33 4.52 6.05
N PRO A 75 4.42 5.48 5.83
CA PRO A 75 4.70 6.68 5.07
C PRO A 75 5.63 7.61 5.86
N ASN A 76 6.46 8.34 5.13
CA ASN A 76 7.21 9.48 5.68
C ASN A 76 6.38 10.78 5.63
N GLU A 77 6.92 11.87 6.18
CA GLU A 77 6.23 13.16 6.26
C GLU A 77 5.84 13.74 4.90
N THR A 78 6.69 13.59 3.88
CA THR A 78 6.43 14.04 2.50
C THR A 78 5.33 13.23 1.83
N GLU A 79 5.23 11.93 2.12
CA GLU A 79 4.14 11.09 1.63
C GLU A 79 2.83 11.41 2.36
N LEU A 80 2.87 11.58 3.68
CA LEU A 80 1.72 12.01 4.49
C LEU A 80 1.17 13.37 4.03
N ALA A 81 2.04 14.27 3.56
CA ALA A 81 1.66 15.56 2.98
C ALA A 81 0.75 15.46 1.74
N GLN A 82 0.82 14.35 1.02
CA GLN A 82 0.04 14.13 -0.22
C GLN A 82 -1.30 13.43 0.04
N MET A 83 -1.46 12.80 1.20
CA MET A 83 -2.69 12.10 1.57
C MET A 83 -3.81 13.07 1.91
N GLN A 84 -5.04 12.71 1.56
CA GLN A 84 -6.22 13.49 1.90
C GLN A 84 -6.74 13.08 3.30
N PRO A 85 -7.33 14.02 4.07
CA PRO A 85 -8.04 13.65 5.29
C PRO A 85 -9.14 12.62 5.00
N GLY A 86 -9.26 11.62 5.86
CA GLY A 86 -10.20 10.50 5.67
C GLY A 86 -9.67 9.35 4.81
N THR A 87 -8.47 9.47 4.22
CA THR A 87 -7.83 8.34 3.53
C THR A 87 -7.62 7.16 4.48
N VAL A 88 -7.90 5.96 3.97
CA VAL A 88 -7.58 4.69 4.63
C VAL A 88 -6.19 4.23 4.16
N LEU A 89 -5.28 3.99 5.08
CA LEU A 89 -3.93 3.50 4.79
C LEU A 89 -3.74 2.07 5.30
N ILE A 90 -3.24 1.18 4.44
CA ILE A 90 -2.98 -0.23 4.77
C ILE A 90 -1.54 -0.56 4.38
N GLY A 91 -0.75 -1.11 5.31
CA GLY A 91 0.63 -1.52 5.06
C GLY A 91 1.32 -2.06 6.31
N MET A 92 2.64 -2.29 6.24
CA MET A 92 3.45 -2.52 7.43
C MET A 92 3.84 -1.16 8.03
N LEU A 93 3.02 -0.70 8.97
CA LEU A 93 3.04 0.69 9.43
C LEU A 93 3.85 0.91 10.72
N ASN A 94 4.52 -0.13 11.22
CA ASN A 94 5.24 -0.13 12.49
C ASN A 94 4.36 0.35 13.66
N PRO A 95 3.55 -0.52 14.28
CA PRO A 95 2.58 -0.12 15.32
C PRO A 95 3.21 0.39 16.62
N PHE A 96 4.55 0.44 16.72
CA PHE A 96 5.29 0.98 17.87
C PHE A 96 5.87 2.37 17.63
N ASP A 97 5.68 2.94 16.43
CA ASP A 97 6.10 4.30 16.09
C ASP A 97 5.05 5.34 16.50
N ASN A 98 5.09 5.73 17.78
CA ASN A 98 4.14 6.70 18.34
C ASN A 98 4.16 8.06 17.63
N GLU A 99 5.31 8.48 17.11
CA GLU A 99 5.45 9.76 16.41
C GLU A 99 4.71 9.72 15.07
N ASN A 100 4.91 8.66 14.27
CA ASN A 100 4.21 8.52 13.00
C ASN A 100 2.71 8.25 13.18
N ILE A 101 2.34 7.51 14.23
CA ILE A 101 0.93 7.31 14.62
C ILE A 101 0.25 8.66 14.93
N ALA A 102 0.90 9.53 15.72
CA ALA A 102 0.38 10.86 16.02
C ALA A 102 0.22 11.70 14.74
N ARG A 103 1.22 11.72 13.86
CA ARG A 103 1.15 12.44 12.58
C ARG A 103 0.02 11.96 11.67
N MET A 104 -0.20 10.64 11.58
CA MET A 104 -1.32 10.07 10.84
C MET A 104 -2.66 10.50 11.45
N ALA A 105 -2.77 10.47 12.78
CA ALA A 105 -3.98 10.87 13.49
C ALA A 105 -4.30 12.36 13.30
N GLU A 106 -3.30 13.24 13.40
CA GLU A 106 -3.43 14.69 13.18
C GLU A 106 -3.94 15.02 11.77
N ARG A 107 -3.58 14.21 10.77
CA ARG A 107 -4.04 14.34 9.39
C ARG A 107 -5.40 13.69 9.11
N GLY A 108 -6.01 13.04 10.11
CA GLY A 108 -7.29 12.33 9.95
C GLY A 108 -7.18 11.06 9.10
N ILE A 109 -6.02 10.40 9.10
CA ILE A 109 -5.81 9.14 8.38
C ILE A 109 -6.31 7.96 9.22
N THR A 110 -7.08 7.07 8.60
CA THR A 110 -7.45 5.79 9.22
C THR A 110 -6.44 4.72 8.82
N ALA A 111 -5.57 4.31 9.74
CA ALA A 111 -4.44 3.43 9.45
C ALA A 111 -4.67 2.00 9.98
N PHE A 112 -4.39 1.00 9.14
CA PHE A 112 -4.37 -0.42 9.50
C PHE A 112 -2.95 -0.98 9.36
N ALA A 113 -2.28 -1.17 10.49
CA ALA A 113 -0.97 -1.81 10.55
C ALA A 113 -1.12 -3.33 10.44
N LEU A 114 -0.60 -3.92 9.36
CA LEU A 114 -0.70 -5.36 9.09
C LEU A 114 0.05 -6.21 10.13
N GLU A 115 1.08 -5.66 10.77
CA GLU A 115 1.85 -6.33 11.83
C GLU A 115 1.03 -6.50 13.13
N ALA A 116 0.00 -5.65 13.31
CA ALA A 116 -0.90 -5.70 14.46
C ALA A 116 -2.13 -6.58 14.19
N ALA A 117 -2.21 -7.26 13.04
CA ALA A 117 -3.29 -8.19 12.75
C ALA A 117 -3.34 -9.31 13.82
N PRO A 118 -4.53 -9.66 14.36
CA PRO A 118 -4.65 -10.72 15.35
C PRO A 118 -4.13 -12.05 14.80
N ARG A 119 -3.25 -12.74 15.54
CA ARG A 119 -2.74 -14.06 15.16
C ARG A 119 -3.73 -15.16 15.52
N THR A 120 -4.81 -15.24 14.75
CA THR A 120 -5.88 -16.23 14.89
C THR A 120 -6.08 -16.99 13.59
N SER A 121 -6.65 -18.19 13.62
CA SER A 121 -6.89 -19.01 12.42
C SER A 121 -7.70 -18.26 11.34
N ARG A 122 -8.63 -17.38 11.75
CA ARG A 122 -9.44 -16.57 10.82
C ARG A 122 -8.63 -15.50 10.10
N ALA A 123 -7.54 -15.03 10.69
CA ALA A 123 -6.71 -13.94 10.18
C ALA A 123 -5.37 -14.43 9.61
N GLN A 124 -5.15 -15.74 9.52
CA GLN A 124 -3.89 -16.31 9.03
C GLN A 124 -3.55 -15.85 7.60
N SER A 125 -4.55 -15.69 6.73
CA SER A 125 -4.36 -15.18 5.37
C SER A 125 -3.96 -13.69 5.31
N LEU A 126 -4.01 -12.98 6.45
CA LEU A 126 -3.61 -11.57 6.59
C LEU A 126 -2.25 -11.44 7.28
N ASP A 127 -1.62 -12.55 7.72
CA ASP A 127 -0.37 -12.52 8.48
C ASP A 127 0.83 -12.21 7.57
N VAL A 128 1.09 -10.91 7.43
CA VAL A 128 2.22 -10.38 6.67
C VAL A 128 3.56 -10.80 7.29
N LEU A 129 3.63 -10.95 8.62
CA LEU A 129 4.89 -11.27 9.30
C LEU A 129 5.33 -12.69 8.96
N SER A 130 4.40 -13.64 8.99
CA SER A 130 4.67 -15.03 8.57
C SER A 130 5.05 -15.11 7.09
N SER A 131 4.34 -14.39 6.21
CA SER A 131 4.64 -14.35 4.77
C SER A 131 6.05 -13.83 4.50
N GLN A 132 6.43 -12.71 5.11
CA GLN A 132 7.76 -12.12 4.90
C GLN A 132 8.88 -12.93 5.55
N ALA A 133 8.66 -13.50 6.75
CA ALA A 133 9.63 -14.35 7.41
C ALA A 133 9.93 -15.61 6.60
N ASN A 134 8.94 -16.20 5.93
CA ASN A 134 9.12 -17.38 5.09
C ASN A 134 10.00 -17.11 3.85
N ILE A 135 9.99 -15.90 3.30
CA ILE A 135 10.88 -15.54 2.18
C ILE A 135 12.30 -15.18 2.67
N ALA A 136 12.43 -14.77 3.93
CA ALA A 136 13.72 -14.39 4.51
C ALA A 136 14.57 -15.58 4.98
N GLY A 137 13.94 -16.69 5.39
CA GLY A 137 14.60 -17.93 5.84
C GLY A 137 15.01 -18.83 4.68
#